data_AF-A0A7Z2NWD0-F1
#
_entry.id   AF-A0A7Z2NWD0-F1
#
_cell.length_a   1.000
_cell.length_b   1.000
_cell.length_c   1.000
_cell.angle_alpha   90.00
_cell.angle_beta   90.00
_cell.angle_gamma   90.00
#
_symmetry.space_group_name_H-M   'P 1'
#
loop_
_entity.id
_entity.type
_entity.pdbx_description
1 polymer ?
#
loop_
_entity_poly.entity_id
_entity_poly.type
_entity_poly.pdbx_seq_one_letter_code
_entity_poly.pdbx_strand_id
1 'polypeptide(L)'
;MANEMVLAALVQQARDEGAAMTTLRGLIEEASALGAHRALEALGLADEHADRDVRELRGLLKAWRDVRSSALKALAGWLARMLLALLVLGLTVRLGAWGLGPWSRGA
;
A
#
# COMPACT_ATOMS: atom_id res chain seq x y z
N MET A 1 1.61 -24.49 6.83
CA MET A 1 2.24 -25.55 7.63
C MET A 1 1.25 -26.31 8.51
N ALA A 2 0.76 -25.79 9.64
CA ALA A 2 -0.10 -26.59 10.55
C ALA A 2 -1.39 -27.13 9.88
N ASN A 3 -2.07 -26.33 9.07
CA ASN A 3 -3.31 -26.75 8.39
C ASN A 3 -3.05 -27.77 7.25
N GLU A 4 -1.93 -27.62 6.53
CA GLU A 4 -1.52 -28.56 5.48
C GLU A 4 -1.16 -29.94 6.07
N MET A 5 -0.56 -29.95 7.27
CA MET A 5 -0.27 -31.19 8.00
C MET A 5 -1.55 -31.91 8.45
N VAL A 6 -2.57 -31.16 8.88
CA VAL A 6 -3.87 -31.74 9.26
C VAL A 6 -4.58 -32.33 8.04
N LEU A 7 -4.61 -31.61 6.91
CA LEU A 7 -5.23 -32.13 5.69
C LEU A 7 -4.52 -33.40 5.18
N ALA A 8 -3.19 -33.39 5.18
CA ALA A 8 -2.41 -34.57 4.80
C ALA A 8 -2.71 -35.76 5.71
N ALA A 9 -2.79 -35.56 7.03
CA ALA A 9 -3.12 -36.61 7.99
C ALA A 9 -4.54 -37.17 7.77
N LEU A 10 -5.54 -36.31 7.54
CA LEU A 10 -6.92 -36.73 7.25
C LEU A 10 -7.02 -37.51 5.94
N VAL A 11 -6.29 -37.10 4.90
CA VAL A 11 -6.23 -37.83 3.64
C VAL A 11 -5.59 -39.20 3.84
N GLN A 12 -4.49 -39.30 4.59
CA GLN A 12 -3.86 -40.59 4.89
C GLN A 12 -4.80 -41.51 5.67
N GLN A 13 -5.46 -41.00 6.71
CA GLN A 13 -6.45 -41.77 7.47
C GLN A 13 -7.57 -42.30 6.56
N ALA A 14 -8.14 -41.46 5.69
CA ALA A 14 -9.19 -41.89 4.77
C ALA A 14 -8.70 -42.95 3.77
N ARG A 15 -7.43 -42.90 3.34
CA ARG A 15 -6.83 -43.95 2.50
C ARG A 15 -6.69 -45.26 3.26
N ASP A 16 -6.26 -45.21 4.52
CA ASP A 16 -6.12 -46.39 5.38
C ASP A 16 -7.48 -47.04 5.65
N GLU A 17 -8.56 -46.25 5.71
CA GLU A 17 -9.95 -46.69 5.77
C GLU A 17 -10.50 -47.19 4.40
N GLY A 18 -9.69 -47.17 3.33
CA GLY A 18 -10.01 -47.74 2.02
C GLY A 18 -10.61 -46.77 1.00
N ALA A 19 -10.62 -45.46 1.27
CA ALA A 19 -11.12 -44.48 0.31
C ALA A 19 -10.22 -44.36 -0.94
N ALA A 20 -10.85 -44.33 -2.12
CA ALA A 20 -10.13 -44.14 -3.38
C ALA A 20 -9.56 -42.72 -3.49
N MET A 21 -8.29 -42.61 -3.91
CA MET A 21 -7.61 -41.31 -4.05
C MET A 21 -8.27 -40.40 -5.10
N THR A 22 -8.87 -40.97 -6.14
CA THR A 22 -9.63 -40.22 -7.15
C THR A 22 -10.85 -39.53 -6.52
N THR A 23 -11.59 -40.24 -5.67
CA THR A 23 -12.73 -39.70 -4.93
C THR A 23 -12.31 -38.62 -3.95
N LEU A 24 -11.23 -38.84 -3.19
CA LEU A 24 -10.71 -37.84 -2.25
C LEU A 24 -10.27 -36.56 -2.97
N ARG A 25 -9.57 -36.68 -4.11
CA ARG A 25 -9.18 -35.52 -4.92
C ARG A 25 -10.39 -34.76 -5.42
N GLY A 26 -11.40 -35.45 -5.94
CA GLY A 26 -12.64 -34.82 -6.41
C GLY A 26 -13.39 -34.08 -5.29
N LEU A 27 -13.51 -34.71 -4.11
CA LEU A 27 -14.15 -34.09 -2.94
C LEU A 27 -13.40 -32.83 -2.48
N ILE A 28 -12.06 -32.89 -2.42
CA ILE A 28 -11.22 -31.75 -2.01
C ILE A 28 -11.33 -30.62 -3.04
N GLU A 29 -11.31 -30.93 -4.33
CA GLU A 29 -11.42 -29.94 -5.40
C GLU A 29 -12.78 -29.22 -5.34
N GLU A 30 -13.88 -29.97 -5.18
CA GLU A 30 -15.23 -29.41 -5.05
C GLU A 30 -15.40 -28.59 -3.75
N ALA A 31 -14.92 -29.11 -2.61
CA ALA A 31 -15.01 -28.40 -1.33
C ALA A 31 -14.17 -27.12 -1.33
N SER A 32 -13.01 -27.13 -1.99
CA SER A 32 -12.15 -25.96 -2.15
C SER A 32 -12.79 -24.93 -3.07
N ALA A 33 -13.38 -25.36 -4.19
CA ALA A 33 -14.09 -24.50 -5.11
C ALA A 33 -15.30 -23.82 -4.43
N LEU A 34 -16.12 -24.59 -3.71
CA LEU A 34 -17.24 -24.07 -2.92
C LEU A 34 -16.77 -23.11 -1.81
N GLY A 35 -15.69 -23.43 -1.12
CA GLY A 35 -15.10 -22.56 -0.10
C GLY A 35 -14.59 -21.24 -0.67
N ALA A 36 -13.88 -21.30 -1.79
CA ALA A 36 -13.41 -20.11 -2.51
C ALA A 36 -14.58 -19.26 -3.00
N HIS A 37 -15.61 -19.87 -3.58
CA HIS A 37 -16.80 -19.17 -4.05
C HIS A 37 -17.53 -18.46 -2.90
N ARG A 38 -17.78 -19.14 -1.78
CA ARG A 38 -18.39 -18.53 -0.58
C ARG A 38 -17.57 -17.37 -0.02
N ALA A 39 -16.24 -17.48 -0.04
CA ALA A 39 -15.36 -16.40 0.39
C ALA A 39 -15.46 -15.20 -0.55
N LEU A 40 -15.53 -15.43 -1.86
CA LEU A 40 -15.75 -14.37 -2.85
C LEU A 40 -17.14 -13.74 -2.70
N GLU A 41 -18.20 -14.53 -2.50
CA GLU A 41 -19.55 -14.03 -2.23
C GLU A 41 -19.61 -13.18 -0.96
N ALA A 42 -18.99 -13.63 0.13
CA ALA A 42 -18.93 -12.88 1.38
C ALA A 42 -18.21 -11.53 1.25
N LEU A 43 -17.27 -11.43 0.29
CA LEU A 43 -16.58 -10.19 -0.06
C LEU A 43 -17.35 -9.37 -1.11
N GLY A 44 -18.49 -9.86 -1.62
CA GLY A 44 -19.24 -9.24 -2.71
C GLY A 44 -18.54 -9.32 -4.07
N LEU A 45 -17.57 -10.23 -4.22
CA LEU A 45 -16.70 -10.38 -5.40
C LEU A 45 -17.06 -11.59 -6.28
N ALA A 46 -18.26 -12.15 -6.13
CA ALA A 46 -18.70 -13.32 -6.87
C ALA A 46 -19.43 -12.98 -8.20
N ASP A 47 -19.70 -11.70 -8.47
CA ASP A 47 -20.37 -11.27 -9.69
C ASP A 47 -19.37 -11.12 -10.87
N GLU A 48 -19.89 -11.12 -12.10
CA GLU A 48 -19.09 -11.01 -13.32
C GLU A 48 -18.34 -9.67 -13.47
N HIS A 49 -18.75 -8.61 -12.75
CA HIS A 49 -18.13 -7.28 -12.80
C HIS A 49 -17.09 -7.06 -11.69
N ALA A 50 -17.02 -7.91 -10.68
CA ALA A 50 -16.12 -7.78 -9.53
C ALA A 50 -14.65 -7.61 -9.93
N ASP A 51 -14.22 -8.27 -11.01
CA ASP A 51 -12.86 -8.18 -11.50
C ASP A 51 -12.51 -6.77 -12.02
N ARG A 52 -13.47 -6.09 -12.63
CA ARG A 52 -13.36 -4.73 -13.16
C ARG A 52 -13.32 -3.72 -12.02
N ASP A 53 -14.22 -3.87 -11.06
CA ASP A 53 -14.35 -2.95 -9.92
C ASP A 53 -13.09 -3.01 -9.04
N VAL A 54 -12.55 -4.19 -8.78
CA VAL A 54 -11.29 -4.34 -8.03
C VAL A 54 -10.10 -3.70 -8.76
N ARG A 55 -10.06 -3.79 -10.10
CA ARG A 55 -9.02 -3.13 -10.90
C ARG A 55 -9.17 -1.61 -10.86
N GLU A 56 -10.40 -1.10 -10.93
CA GLU A 56 -10.69 0.33 -10.86
C GLU A 56 -10.32 0.91 -9.49
N LEU A 57 -10.76 0.27 -8.40
CA LEU A 57 -10.39 0.67 -7.03
C LEU A 57 -8.88 0.68 -6.82
N ARG A 58 -8.16 -0.31 -7.37
CA ARG A 58 -6.69 -0.34 -7.33
C ARG A 58 -6.08 0.83 -8.12
N GLY A 59 -6.67 1.19 -9.25
CA GLY A 59 -6.30 2.36 -10.03
C GLY A 59 -6.47 3.65 -9.24
N LEU A 60 -7.63 3.85 -8.61
CA LEU A 60 -7.94 5.02 -7.78
C LEU A 60 -7.02 5.12 -6.56
N LEU A 61 -6.78 4.00 -5.86
CA LEU A 61 -5.85 3.96 -4.72
C LEU A 61 -4.42 4.29 -5.14
N LYS A 62 -4.00 3.84 -6.32
CA LYS A 62 -2.68 4.19 -6.86
C LYS A 62 -2.59 5.68 -7.14
N ALA A 63 -3.58 6.26 -7.81
CA ALA A 63 -3.66 7.70 -8.06
C ALA A 63 -3.67 8.51 -6.75
N TRP A 64 -4.46 8.10 -5.75
CA TRP A 64 -4.49 8.77 -4.45
C TRP A 64 -3.15 8.71 -3.71
N ARG A 65 -2.49 7.56 -3.73
CA ARG A 65 -1.16 7.41 -3.12
C ARG A 65 -0.13 8.29 -3.80
N ASP A 66 -0.18 8.37 -5.13
CA ASP A 66 0.73 9.22 -5.91
C ASP A 66 0.49 10.70 -5.58
N VAL A 67 -0.78 11.13 -5.51
CA VAL A 67 -1.16 12.49 -5.08
C VAL A 67 -0.68 12.81 -3.67
N ARG A 68 -0.87 11.91 -2.70
CA ARG A 68 -0.40 12.11 -1.31
C ARG A 68 1.12 12.24 -1.26
N SER A 69 1.85 11.40 -1.98
CA SER A 69 3.30 11.47 -2.04
C SER A 69 3.79 12.76 -2.70
N SER A 70 3.08 13.24 -3.72
CA SER A 70 3.37 14.48 -4.42
C SER A 70 3.15 15.69 -3.52
N ALA A 71 2.02 15.73 -2.80
CA ALA A 71 1.71 16.79 -1.85
C ALA A 71 2.75 16.91 -0.74
N LEU A 72 3.18 15.77 -0.16
CA LEU A 72 4.22 15.75 0.87
C LEU A 72 5.57 16.27 0.35
N LYS A 73 5.97 15.88 -0.87
CA LYS A 73 7.20 16.39 -1.50
C LYS A 73 7.13 17.89 -1.76
N ALA A 74 6.00 18.38 -2.27
CA ALA A 74 5.78 19.79 -2.52
C ALA A 74 5.86 20.61 -1.22
N LEU A 75 5.20 20.14 -0.16
CA LEU A 75 5.23 20.76 1.16
C LEU A 75 6.65 20.78 1.73
N ALA A 76 7.37 19.66 1.67
CA ALA A 76 8.75 19.58 2.13
C ALA A 76 9.67 20.55 1.37
N GLY A 77 9.50 20.64 0.04
CA GLY A 77 10.24 21.60 -0.78
C GLY A 77 9.93 23.06 -0.43
N TRP A 78 8.65 23.39 -0.19
CA TRP A 78 8.25 24.74 0.23
C TRP A 78 8.82 25.09 1.62
N LEU A 79 8.75 24.16 2.58
CA LEU A 79 9.32 24.35 3.92
C LEU A 79 10.84 24.55 3.86
N ALA A 80 11.55 23.76 3.04
CA ALA A 80 12.99 23.94 2.85
C ALA A 80 13.32 25.34 2.28
N ARG A 81 12.54 25.83 1.31
CA ARG A 81 12.70 27.19 0.76
C ARG A 81 12.43 28.26 1.82
N MET A 82 11.39 28.10 2.64
CA MET A 82 11.08 29.02 3.73
C MET A 82 12.19 29.07 4.76
N LEU A 83 12.73 27.91 5.16
CA LEU A 83 13.85 27.82 6.09
C LEU A 83 15.10 28.50 5.53
N LEU A 84 15.45 28.26 4.27
CA LEU A 84 16.58 28.94 3.61
C LEU A 84 16.38 30.45 3.54
N ALA A 85 15.17 30.92 3.18
CA ALA A 85 14.86 32.35 3.16
C ALA A 85 14.99 32.98 4.55
N LEU A 86 14.51 32.30 5.60
CA LEU A 86 14.66 32.74 6.98
C LEU A 86 16.13 32.76 7.43
N LEU A 87 16.93 31.77 7.02
CA LEU A 87 18.37 31.74 7.31
C LEU A 87 19.10 32.92 6.65
N VAL A 88 18.81 33.20 5.37
CA VAL A 88 19.37 34.36 4.67
C VAL A 88 18.93 35.66 5.36
N LEU A 89 17.64 35.81 5.67
CA LEU A 89 17.13 36.99 6.37
C LEU A 89 17.82 37.16 7.74
N GLY A 90 17.92 36.09 8.52
CA GLY A 90 18.62 36.10 9.80
C GLY A 90 20.10 36.50 9.66
N LEU A 91 20.79 35.99 8.63
CA LEU A 91 22.17 36.35 8.35
C LEU A 91 22.30 37.81 7.93
N THR A 92 21.38 38.32 7.08
CA THR A 92 21.37 39.74 6.68
C THR A 92 21.13 40.68 7.86
N VAL A 93 20.23 40.34 8.79
CA VAL A 93 20.02 41.14 10.01
C VAL A 93 21.27 41.09 10.89
N ARG A 94 21.89 39.91 11.07
CA ARG A 94 23.10 39.76 11.88
C ARG A 94 24.32 40.48 11.28
N LEU A 95 24.57 40.33 9.98
CA LEU A 95 25.70 40.97 9.30
C LEU A 95 25.44 42.45 9.01
N GLY A 96 24.20 42.83 8.70
CA GLY A 96 23.78 44.23 8.53
C GLY A 96 23.87 45.01 9.84
N ALA A 97 23.58 44.37 10.98
CA ALA A 97 23.86 44.92 12.30
C ALA A 97 25.36 45.03 12.62
N TRP A 98 26.24 44.34 11.88
CA TRP A 98 27.69 44.38 12.04
C TRP A 98 28.41 45.34 11.06
N GLY A 99 27.65 46.17 10.34
CA GLY A 99 28.17 47.40 9.73
C GLY A 99 28.81 47.22 8.36
N LEU A 100 27.98 47.19 7.32
CA LEU A 100 28.27 47.76 6.00
C LEU A 100 26.95 48.31 5.42
N GLY A 101 26.51 49.45 5.92
CA GLY A 101 25.44 50.21 5.29
C GLY A 101 25.90 50.75 3.93
N PRO A 102 25.15 50.60 2.83
CA PRO A 102 25.50 51.15 1.54
C PRO A 102 25.16 52.65 1.48
N TRP A 103 25.86 53.48 2.26
CA TRP A 103 25.82 54.94 2.20
C TRP A 103 27.15 55.54 2.63
N SER A 104 28.25 55.22 1.93
CA SER A 104 29.50 55.96 2.08
C SER A 104 30.06 56.43 0.74
N ARG A 105 29.62 57.64 0.35
CA ARG A 105 30.45 58.80 -0.05
C ARG A 105 29.74 59.65 -1.10
N GLY A 106 29.22 60.77 -0.63
CA GLY A 106 28.64 61.85 -1.42
C GLY A 106 28.61 63.12 -0.58
N ALA A 107 29.80 63.57 -0.17
CA ALA A 107 30.13 64.94 0.24
C ALA A 107 31.66 65.07 0.20
#